data_AF-A0A972TXG6-F1
#
_entry.id   AF-A0A972TXG6-F1
#
_cell.length_a   1.000
_cell.length_b   1.000
_cell.length_c   1.000
_cell.angle_alpha   90.00
_cell.angle_beta   90.00
_cell.angle_gamma   90.00
#
_symmetry.space_group_name_H-M   'P 1'
#
loop_
_entity.id
_entity.type
_entity.pdbx_description
1 polymer ?
#
loop_
_entity_poly.entity_id
_entity_poly.type
_entity_poly.pdbx_seq_one_letter_code
_entity_poly.pdbx_strand_id
1 'polypeptide(L)'
;MEIHGAHFYLISQFLSPLTNQRNDHYGGDVRARSTFALEVVRAVRERLGRDYPILFRLNAVEKVEGGQTLEDALTVSRLLADEGVDALDVSLVTQGSWREVDGQRFLVPASAF
;
A
#
# COMPACT_ATOMS: atom_id res chain seq x y z
N MET A 1 1.93 -0.60 16.93
CA MET A 1 1.85 -1.63 15.85
C MET A 1 2.10 -0.93 14.52
N GLU A 2 2.65 -1.61 13.53
CA GLU A 2 2.79 -1.07 12.17
C GLU A 2 2.08 -1.97 11.14
N ILE A 3 1.31 -1.36 10.25
CA ILE A 3 0.71 -2.00 9.08
C ILE A 3 1.66 -1.81 7.89
N HIS A 4 2.10 -2.91 7.30
CA HIS A 4 3.07 -2.87 6.20
C HIS A 4 2.37 -2.77 4.83
N GLY A 5 2.30 -1.55 4.29
CA GLY A 5 1.76 -1.21 2.97
C GLY A 5 2.79 -0.78 1.94
N ALA A 6 4.01 -1.33 2.00
CA ALA A 6 5.13 -0.94 1.15
C ALA A 6 5.76 -2.15 0.43
N HIS A 7 6.75 -1.86 -0.43
CA HIS A 7 7.64 -2.84 -1.05
C HIS A 7 6.98 -3.97 -1.87
N PHE A 8 5.85 -3.70 -2.54
CA PHE A 8 5.14 -4.70 -3.35
C PHE A 8 4.63 -5.94 -2.58
N TYR A 9 4.51 -5.86 -1.25
CA TYR A 9 3.66 -6.79 -0.51
C TYR A 9 2.17 -6.46 -0.74
N LEU A 10 1.27 -7.29 -0.23
CA LEU A 10 -0.16 -7.28 -0.56
C LEU A 10 -0.80 -5.88 -0.59
N ILE A 11 -0.70 -5.10 0.49
CA ILE A 11 -1.32 -3.78 0.55
C ILE A 11 -0.67 -2.82 -0.47
N SER A 12 0.66 -2.85 -0.60
CA SER A 12 1.37 -2.09 -1.64
C SER A 12 0.92 -2.50 -3.05
N GLN A 13 0.56 -3.76 -3.27
CA GLN A 13 0.05 -4.21 -4.57
C GLN A 13 -1.32 -3.64 -4.89
N PHE A 14 -2.18 -3.43 -3.90
CA PHE A 14 -3.45 -2.70 -4.07
C PHE A 14 -3.21 -1.22 -4.34
N LEU A 15 -2.28 -0.61 -3.60
CA LEU A 15 -1.95 0.80 -3.72
C LEU A 15 -1.25 1.13 -5.04
N SER A 16 -0.51 0.21 -5.66
CA SER A 16 0.24 0.50 -6.89
C SER A 16 -0.62 0.36 -8.15
N PRO A 17 -0.59 1.35 -9.07
CA PRO A 17 -1.26 1.23 -10.36
C PRO A 17 -0.56 0.22 -11.28
N LEU A 18 0.68 -0.21 -10.97
CA LEU A 18 1.38 -1.24 -11.73
C LEU A 18 0.75 -2.62 -11.53
N THR A 19 0.43 -2.96 -10.29
CA THR A 19 -0.03 -4.28 -9.89
C THR A 19 -1.55 -4.37 -9.74
N ASN A 20 -2.24 -3.25 -9.50
CA ASN A 20 -3.70 -3.21 -9.38
C ASN A 20 -4.36 -2.63 -10.64
N GLN A 21 -4.73 -3.53 -11.55
CA GLN A 21 -5.48 -3.23 -12.77
C GLN A 21 -6.98 -3.56 -12.65
N ARG A 22 -7.51 -3.65 -11.41
CA ARG A 22 -8.92 -3.98 -11.19
C ARG A 22 -9.81 -2.83 -11.66
N ASN A 23 -11.04 -3.18 -12.02
CA ASN A 23 -12.10 -2.25 -12.43
C ASN A 23 -13.30 -2.24 -11.47
N ASP A 24 -13.13 -2.81 -10.27
CA ASP A 24 -14.10 -2.77 -9.20
C ASP A 24 -13.75 -1.67 -8.17
N HIS A 25 -14.44 -1.65 -7.02
CA HIS A 25 -14.27 -0.60 -6.01
C HIS A 25 -12.90 -0.61 -5.30
N TYR A 26 -12.05 -1.60 -5.59
CA TYR A 26 -10.68 -1.69 -5.10
C TYR A 26 -9.62 -1.26 -6.14
N GLY A 27 -10.00 -0.83 -7.35
CA GLY A 27 -9.07 -0.49 -8.42
C GLY A 27 -9.47 0.74 -9.24
N GLY A 28 -8.55 1.18 -10.11
CA GLY A 28 -8.70 2.41 -10.88
C GLY A 28 -7.94 3.58 -10.24
N ASP A 29 -8.66 4.62 -9.85
CA ASP A 29 -8.03 5.81 -9.27
C ASP A 29 -7.36 5.53 -7.91
N VAL A 30 -6.56 6.47 -7.43
CA VAL A 30 -5.83 6.34 -6.17
C VAL A 30 -6.74 6.13 -4.96
N ARG A 31 -7.98 6.67 -4.98
CA ARG A 31 -8.92 6.51 -3.87
C ARG A 31 -9.47 5.09 -3.83
N ALA A 32 -9.89 4.55 -4.97
CA ALA A 32 -10.35 3.17 -5.09
C ALA A 32 -9.24 2.17 -4.78
N ARG A 33 -8.00 2.40 -5.26
CA ARG A 33 -6.82 1.61 -4.89
C ARG A 33 -6.51 1.64 -3.39
N SER A 34 -6.83 2.75 -2.71
CA SER A 34 -6.63 2.90 -1.27
C SER A 34 -7.66 2.16 -0.42
N THR A 35 -8.82 1.79 -0.97
CA THR A 35 -9.95 1.22 -0.21
C THR A 35 -9.52 0.07 0.70
N PHE A 36 -8.78 -0.90 0.17
CA PHE A 36 -8.32 -2.05 0.96
C PHE A 36 -7.41 -1.65 2.13
N ALA A 37 -6.48 -0.70 1.91
CA ALA A 37 -5.61 -0.21 2.97
C ALA A 37 -6.40 0.49 4.09
N LEU A 38 -7.41 1.29 3.73
CA LEU A 38 -8.26 2.00 4.68
C LEU A 38 -9.15 1.04 5.49
N GLU A 39 -9.71 0.01 4.84
CA GLU A 39 -10.47 -1.04 5.53
C GLU A 39 -9.61 -1.79 6.56
N VAL A 40 -8.35 -2.09 6.22
CA VAL A 40 -7.40 -2.71 7.15
C VAL A 40 -7.12 -1.79 8.34
N VAL A 41 -6.83 -0.51 8.10
CA VAL A 41 -6.60 0.48 9.17
C VAL A 41 -7.83 0.57 10.08
N ARG A 42 -9.03 0.67 9.50
CA ARG A 42 -10.30 0.75 10.23
C ARG A 42 -10.50 -0.46 11.14
N ALA A 43 -10.36 -1.67 10.59
CA ALA A 43 -10.52 -2.90 11.35
C ALA A 43 -9.50 -3.02 12.51
N VAL A 44 -8.24 -2.64 12.27
CA VAL A 44 -7.22 -2.62 13.32
C VAL A 44 -7.54 -1.56 14.38
N ARG A 45 -7.96 -0.36 13.99
CA ARG A 45 -8.35 0.73 14.89
C ARG A 45 -9.56 0.35 15.75
N GLU A 46 -10.58 -0.26 15.16
CA GLU A 46 -11.76 -0.77 15.87
C GLU A 46 -11.37 -1.79 16.94
N ARG A 47 -10.36 -2.62 16.66
CA ARG A 47 -9.92 -3.66 17.60
C ARG A 47 -9.03 -3.14 18.72
N LEU A 48 -8.14 -2.19 18.43
CA LEU A 48 -7.12 -1.70 19.38
C LEU A 48 -7.56 -0.47 20.18
N GLY A 49 -8.58 0.25 19.71
CA GLY A 49 -9.04 1.51 20.31
C GLY A 49 -8.13 2.70 19.96
N ARG A 50 -8.51 3.91 20.40
CA ARG A 50 -7.83 5.17 20.03
C ARG A 50 -6.52 5.41 20.77
N ASP A 51 -6.34 4.83 21.94
CA ASP A 51 -5.16 5.08 22.79
C ASP A 51 -3.93 4.25 22.38
N TYR A 52 -4.09 3.34 21.41
CA TYR A 52 -3.01 2.50 20.91
C TYR A 52 -2.47 3.05 19.58
N PRO A 53 -1.16 3.35 19.46
CA PRO A 53 -0.61 3.93 18.24
C PRO A 53 -0.54 2.93 17.07
N ILE A 54 -1.05 3.36 15.93
CA ILE A 54 -1.02 2.66 14.64
C ILE A 54 -0.12 3.44 13.68
N LEU A 55 0.96 2.79 13.26
CA LEU A 55 1.82 3.26 12.19
C LEU A 55 1.41 2.60 10.88
N PHE A 56 1.60 3.31 9.77
CA PHE A 56 1.44 2.74 8.44
C PHE A 56 2.70 2.97 7.62
N ARG A 57 3.28 1.89 7.11
CA ARG A 57 4.44 1.97 6.23
C ARG A 57 4.00 2.01 4.77
N LEU A 58 4.41 3.03 4.01
CA LEU A 58 4.10 3.15 2.58
C LEU A 58 5.32 3.52 1.74
N ASN A 59 5.25 3.24 0.44
CA ASN A 59 6.21 3.79 -0.52
C ASN A 59 5.84 5.26 -0.82
N ALA A 60 6.80 6.17 -0.70
CA ALA A 60 6.67 7.54 -1.22
C ALA A 60 6.67 7.56 -2.75
N VAL A 61 7.41 6.66 -3.36
CA VAL A 61 7.49 6.46 -4.80
C VAL A 61 7.96 5.05 -5.10
N GLU A 62 7.41 4.45 -6.14
CA GLU A 62 7.91 3.21 -6.73
C GLU A 62 8.69 3.57 -7.99
N LYS A 63 10.02 3.43 -7.96
CA LYS A 63 10.90 3.79 -9.10
C LYS A 63 10.93 2.70 -10.18
N VAL A 64 9.75 2.25 -10.58
CA VAL A 64 9.51 1.31 -11.68
C VAL A 64 8.46 1.92 -12.59
N GLU A 65 8.51 1.59 -13.88
CA GLU A 65 7.54 2.08 -14.85
C GLU A 65 6.11 1.67 -14.46
N GLY A 66 5.18 2.62 -14.49
CA GLY A 66 3.79 2.42 -14.10
C GLY A 66 3.55 2.27 -12.60
N GLY A 67 4.57 2.45 -11.75
CA GLY A 67 4.46 2.38 -10.29
C GLY A 67 3.77 3.59 -9.65
N GLN A 68 3.53 3.49 -8.35
CA GLN A 68 2.95 4.56 -7.53
C GLN A 68 3.83 5.82 -7.54
N THR A 69 3.22 6.99 -7.77
CA THR A 69 3.91 8.29 -7.77
C THR A 69 3.91 8.96 -6.39
N LEU A 70 4.61 10.10 -6.28
CA LEU A 70 4.56 10.93 -5.07
C LEU A 70 3.17 11.53 -4.85
N GLU A 71 2.47 11.93 -5.91
CA GLU A 71 1.10 12.46 -5.85
C GLU A 71 0.12 11.41 -5.35
N ASP A 72 0.28 10.17 -5.80
CA ASP A 72 -0.45 9.03 -5.26
C ASP A 72 -0.15 8.89 -3.75
N ALA A 73 1.12 8.83 -3.36
CA ALA A 73 1.53 8.68 -1.96
C ALA A 73 0.98 9.80 -1.07
N LEU A 74 0.97 11.05 -1.53
CA LEU A 74 0.40 12.19 -0.81
C LEU A 74 -1.12 12.06 -0.65
N THR A 75 -1.82 11.50 -1.65
CA THR A 75 -3.26 11.25 -1.55
C THR A 75 -3.55 10.14 -0.56
N VAL A 76 -2.85 9.01 -0.67
CA VAL A 76 -2.93 7.88 0.28
C VAL A 76 -2.63 8.35 1.70
N SER A 77 -1.58 9.15 1.91
CA SER A 77 -1.18 9.66 3.22
C SER A 77 -2.28 10.49 3.90
N ARG A 78 -3.00 11.33 3.13
CA ARG A 78 -4.13 12.10 3.67
C ARG A 78 -5.29 11.19 4.07
N LEU A 79 -5.62 10.21 3.22
CA LEU A 79 -6.68 9.24 3.52
C LEU A 79 -6.36 8.42 4.77
N LEU A 80 -5.10 7.98 4.92
CA LEU A 80 -4.64 7.26 6.10
C LEU A 80 -4.72 8.12 7.38
N ALA A 81 -4.34 9.40 7.29
CA ALA A 81 -4.47 10.34 8.40
C ALA A 81 -5.95 10.53 8.80
N ASP A 82 -6.85 10.69 7.82
CA ASP A 82 -8.29 10.82 8.05
C ASP A 82 -8.90 9.56 8.70
N GLU A 83 -8.39 8.36 8.36
CA GLU A 83 -8.79 7.08 8.95
C GLU A 83 -8.18 6.83 10.35
N GLY A 84 -7.28 7.71 10.80
CA GLY A 84 -6.72 7.69 12.15
C GLY A 84 -5.41 6.91 12.28
N VAL A 85 -4.58 6.87 11.24
CA VAL A 85 -3.16 6.49 11.38
C VAL A 85 -2.41 7.60 12.13
N ASP A 86 -1.58 7.22 13.10
CA ASP A 86 -0.90 8.15 14.00
C ASP A 86 0.46 8.62 13.47
N ALA A 87 1.12 7.78 12.66
CA ALA A 87 2.39 8.11 12.02
C ALA A 87 2.63 7.30 10.74
N LEU A 88 3.40 7.88 9.83
CA LEU A 88 3.79 7.25 8.57
C LEU A 88 5.27 6.85 8.63
N ASP A 89 5.55 5.57 8.38
CA ASP A 89 6.91 5.10 8.03
C ASP A 89 7.07 5.17 6.51
N VAL A 90 7.91 6.09 6.05
CA VAL A 90 8.02 6.43 4.64
C VAL A 90 9.24 5.75 4.03
N SER A 91 8.97 4.85 3.09
CA SER A 91 9.98 4.08 2.38
C SER A 91 9.95 4.39 0.88
N LEU A 92 10.79 3.71 0.11
CA LEU A 92 10.72 3.64 -1.35
C LEU A 92 11.07 2.23 -1.82
N VAL A 93 10.74 1.92 -3.07
CA VAL A 93 11.23 0.72 -3.76
C VAL A 93 11.80 1.14 -5.10
N THR A 94 12.99 0.63 -5.43
CA THR A 94 13.68 0.95 -6.67
C THR A 94 13.67 -0.18 -7.68
N GLN A 95 13.44 -1.40 -7.22
CA GLN A 95 13.51 -2.61 -8.04
C GLN A 95 12.52 -3.65 -7.52
N GLY A 96 11.86 -4.32 -8.46
CA GLY A 96 11.04 -5.50 -8.21
C GLY A 96 11.26 -6.51 -9.33
N SER A 97 10.98 -7.79 -9.06
CA SER A 97 11.04 -8.85 -10.05
C SER A 97 9.69 -9.55 -10.14
N TRP A 98 9.25 -9.87 -11.36
CA TRP A 98 8.07 -10.71 -11.54
C TRP A 98 8.44 -12.17 -11.28
N ARG A 99 7.59 -12.88 -10.55
CA ARG A 99 7.73 -14.30 -10.23
C ARG A 99 6.45 -15.04 -10.60
N GLU A 100 6.62 -16.27 -11.05
CA GLU A 100 5.54 -17.20 -11.34
C GLU A 100 5.53 -18.25 -10.23
N VAL A 101 4.39 -18.41 -9.56
CA VAL A 101 4.13 -19.46 -8.56
C VAL A 101 2.78 -20.07 -8.89
N ASP A 102 2.74 -21.38 -9.13
CA ASP A 102 1.50 -22.11 -9.46
C ASP A 102 0.67 -21.49 -10.60
N GLY A 103 1.35 -20.94 -11.61
CA GLY A 103 0.74 -20.28 -12.77
C GLY A 103 0.18 -18.87 -12.51
N GLN A 104 0.53 -18.28 -11.35
CA GLN A 104 0.18 -16.91 -10.99
C GLN A 104 1.42 -16.03 -10.96
N ARG A 105 1.29 -14.82 -11.50
CA ARG A 105 2.38 -13.86 -11.63
C ARG A 105 2.30 -12.77 -10.56
N PHE A 106 3.35 -12.64 -9.75
CA PHE A 106 3.45 -11.67 -8.66
C PHE A 106 4.68 -10.78 -8.80
N LEU A 107 4.56 -9.51 -8.43
CA LEU A 107 5.70 -8.61 -8.32
C LEU A 107 6.26 -8.72 -6.89
N VAL A 108 7.53 -9.08 -6.76
CA VAL A 108 8.22 -9.17 -5.46
C VAL A 108 9.36 -8.16 -5.38
N PRO A 109 9.64 -7.58 -4.20
CA PRO A 109 10.76 -6.68 -4.03
C PRO A 109 12.09 -7.42 -4.26
N ALA A 110 13.09 -6.72 -4.81
CA ALA A 110 14.39 -7.32 -5.11
C ALA A 110 15.13 -7.85 -3.86
N SER A 111 14.86 -7.28 -2.69
CA SER A 111 15.47 -7.65 -1.40
C SER A 111 14.77 -8.80 -0.67
N ALA A 112 13.82 -9.50 -1.31
CA ALA A 112 13.21 -10.70 -0.73
C ALA A 112 14.18 -11.92 -0.66
N PHE A 113 15.47 -11.69 -0.92
CA PHE A 113 16.56 -12.67 -0.90
C PHE A 113 17.82 -12.05 -0.32
#